data_AF-A0A7C2UWW2-F1
#
_entry.id   AF-A0A7C2UWW2-F1
#
_cell.length_a   1.000
_cell.length_b   1.000
_cell.length_c   1.000
_cell.angle_alpha   90.00
_cell.angle_beta   90.00
_cell.angle_gamma   90.00
#
_symmetry.space_group_name_H-M   'P 1'
#
loop_
_entity.id
_entity.type
_entity.pdbx_description
1 polymer ?
#
loop_
_entity_poly.entity_id
_entity_poly.type
_entity_poly.pdbx_seq_one_letter_code
_entity_poly.pdbx_strand_id
1 'polypeptide(L)'
;MSQRTRKVIISLLTWQLVNGYERLIEVAEKIGDLIIIGNGDTSEYALRAIVSLRGLSENEVVVIKGRGEFIEKAIDVYNEMKARMGESLKLVKVNIGSERVGRRIFPYIEIKVKI
;
A
#
# COMPACT_ATOMS: atom_id res chain seq x y z
N MET A 1 -10.64 2.23 -54.81
CA MET A 1 -11.63 2.43 -53.72
C MET A 1 -11.98 1.05 -53.17
N SER A 2 -11.97 0.73 -51.87
CA SER A 2 -12.09 1.58 -50.69
C SER A 2 -11.24 0.98 -49.55
N GLN A 3 -10.12 1.64 -49.24
CA GLN A 3 -9.33 1.39 -48.02
C GLN A 3 -10.02 1.90 -46.72
N ARG A 4 -11.30 2.30 -46.78
CA ARG A 4 -11.95 3.01 -45.67
C ARG A 4 -12.60 2.12 -44.61
N THR A 5 -12.75 0.82 -44.82
CA THR A 5 -13.56 0.00 -43.88
C THR A 5 -12.75 -0.93 -42.98
N ARG A 6 -11.44 -1.11 -43.20
CA ARG A 6 -10.59 -1.94 -42.32
C ARG A 6 -9.85 -1.17 -41.23
N LYS A 7 -9.83 0.17 -41.27
CA LYS A 7 -9.10 1.00 -40.30
C LYS A 7 -9.90 1.42 -39.06
N VAL A 8 -11.23 1.27 -39.05
CA VAL A 8 -12.06 1.77 -37.94
C VAL A 8 -12.28 0.71 -36.84
N ILE A 9 -12.27 -0.58 -37.17
CA ILE A 9 -12.56 -1.64 -36.19
C ILE A 9 -11.33 -1.99 -35.32
N ILE A 10 -10.11 -1.82 -35.84
CA ILE A 10 -8.88 -2.12 -35.07
C ILE A 10 -8.53 -0.98 -34.09
N SER A 11 -9.04 0.24 -34.27
CA SER A 11 -8.71 1.36 -33.38
C SER A 11 -9.60 1.47 -32.13
N LEU A 12 -10.78 0.83 -32.10
CA LEU A 12 -11.69 0.90 -30.94
C LEU A 12 -11.39 -0.19 -29.89
N LEU A 13 -11.03 -1.40 -30.32
CA LEU A 13 -10.66 -2.50 -29.41
C LEU A 13 -9.33 -2.26 -28.69
N THR A 14 -8.36 -1.60 -29.35
CA THR A 14 -7.09 -1.22 -28.71
C THR A 14 -7.28 -0.05 -27.75
N TRP A 15 -8.15 0.92 -28.05
CA TRP A 15 -8.43 2.04 -27.14
C TRP A 15 -9.16 1.60 -25.87
N GLN A 16 -10.10 0.65 -25.98
CA GLN A 16 -10.89 0.16 -24.85
C GLN A 16 -10.10 -0.80 -23.95
N LEU A 17 -9.14 -1.56 -24.51
CA LEU A 17 -8.20 -2.37 -23.74
C LEU A 17 -7.15 -1.51 -23.03
N VAL A 18 -6.52 -0.54 -23.71
CA VAL A 18 -5.50 0.34 -23.10
C VAL A 18 -6.07 1.17 -21.95
N ASN A 19 -7.26 1.76 -22.12
CA ASN A 19 -7.95 2.49 -21.04
C ASN A 19 -8.35 1.57 -19.86
N GLY A 20 -8.59 0.28 -20.11
CA GLY A 20 -8.88 -0.69 -19.06
C GLY A 20 -7.65 -1.01 -18.21
N TYR A 21 -6.47 -1.13 -18.83
CA TYR A 21 -5.21 -1.38 -18.12
C TYR A 21 -4.69 -0.14 -17.37
N GLU A 22 -4.84 1.06 -17.94
CA GLU A 22 -4.48 2.30 -17.22
C GLU A 22 -5.35 2.50 -15.97
N ARG A 23 -6.67 2.24 -16.07
CA ARG A 23 -7.58 2.26 -14.90
C ARG A 23 -7.23 1.18 -13.86
N LEU A 24 -6.70 0.03 -14.27
CA LEU A 24 -6.26 -1.01 -13.33
C LEU A 24 -4.97 -0.63 -12.58
N ILE A 25 -4.11 0.17 -13.21
CA ILE A 25 -2.91 0.72 -12.57
C ILE A 25 -3.29 1.85 -11.59
N GLU A 26 -4.34 2.61 -11.90
CA GLU A 26 -4.88 3.70 -11.05
C GLU A 26 -5.47 3.19 -9.72
N VAL A 27 -5.81 1.90 -9.62
CA VAL A 27 -6.40 1.29 -8.39
C VAL A 27 -5.33 0.69 -7.46
N ALA A 28 -4.06 0.63 -7.88
CA ALA A 28 -2.99 0.18 -7.00
C ALA A 28 -2.53 1.35 -6.11
N GLU A 29 -3.01 1.40 -4.87
CA GLU A 29 -2.53 2.39 -3.91
C GLU A 29 -1.01 2.39 -3.82
N LYS A 30 -0.43 3.56 -4.07
CA LYS A 30 1.01 3.77 -4.14
C LYS A 30 1.55 3.86 -2.72
N ILE A 31 2.73 3.28 -2.49
CA ILE A 31 3.40 3.42 -1.20
C ILE A 31 4.00 4.83 -1.13
N GLY A 32 3.43 5.68 -0.28
CA GLY A 32 3.94 7.01 0.00
C GLY A 32 5.06 6.98 1.04
N ASP A 33 4.91 6.14 2.07
CA ASP A 33 5.95 5.89 3.07
C ASP A 33 5.95 4.42 3.54
N LEU A 34 7.14 3.91 3.87
CA LEU A 34 7.36 2.57 4.39
C LEU A 34 8.09 2.66 5.74
N ILE A 35 7.40 2.25 6.79
CA ILE A 35 7.92 2.26 8.16
C ILE A 35 8.25 0.83 8.56
N ILE A 36 9.54 0.55 8.68
CA ILE A 36 10.04 -0.75 9.14
C ILE A 36 10.14 -0.73 10.67
N ILE A 37 9.43 -1.66 11.30
CA ILE A 37 9.41 -1.83 12.75
C ILE A 37 10.64 -2.61 13.21
N GLY A 38 11.25 -2.13 14.30
CA GLY A 38 12.39 -2.74 14.96
C GLY A 38 12.36 -2.50 16.47
N ASN A 39 13.52 -2.24 17.06
CA ASN A 39 13.66 -2.11 18.51
C ASN A 39 13.12 -0.81 19.12
N GLY A 40 12.77 0.20 18.31
CA GLY A 40 12.23 1.46 18.80
C GLY A 40 10.88 1.34 19.52
N ASP A 41 10.47 2.42 20.16
CA ASP A 41 9.23 2.51 20.92
C ASP A 41 7.99 2.52 20.01
N THR A 42 6.98 1.75 20.39
CA THR A 42 5.70 1.66 19.66
C THR A 42 5.06 3.03 19.45
N SER A 43 5.06 3.88 20.49
CA SER A 43 4.51 5.24 20.44
C SER A 43 5.24 6.16 19.46
N GLU A 44 6.55 6.00 19.30
CA GLU A 44 7.36 6.79 18.37
C GLU A 44 7.06 6.39 16.92
N TYR A 45 7.01 5.09 16.65
CA TYR A 45 6.61 4.57 15.34
C TYR A 45 5.19 5.01 14.96
N ALA A 46 4.24 4.95 15.90
CA ALA A 46 2.87 5.41 15.69
C ALA A 46 2.83 6.91 15.37
N LEU A 47 3.53 7.74 16.13
CA LEU A 47 3.61 9.18 15.87
C LEU A 47 4.21 9.46 14.48
N ARG A 48 5.32 8.80 14.14
CA ARG A 48 5.95 8.94 12.82
C ARG A 48 4.98 8.59 11.70
N ALA A 49 4.27 7.46 11.81
CA ALA A 49 3.28 7.04 10.81
C ALA A 49 2.13 8.05 10.66
N ILE A 50 1.62 8.60 11.77
CA ILE A 50 0.59 9.64 11.76
C ILE A 50 1.08 10.91 11.07
N VAL A 51 2.32 11.31 11.32
CA VAL A 51 2.93 12.48 10.66
C VAL A 51 3.10 12.22 9.16
N SER A 52 3.57 11.03 8.77
CA SER A 52 3.70 10.64 7.36
C SER A 52 2.37 10.73 6.62
N LEU A 53 1.27 10.26 7.22
CA LEU A 53 -0.08 10.31 6.62
C LEU A 53 -0.54 11.74 6.25
N ARG A 54 -0.10 12.78 6.98
CA ARG A 54 -0.50 14.17 6.69
C ARG A 54 0.12 14.75 5.42
N GLY A 55 1.22 14.17 4.95
CA GLY A 55 1.92 14.61 3.74
C GLY A 55 1.55 13.82 2.48
N LEU A 56 0.66 12.82 2.58
CA LEU A 56 0.32 11.93 1.48
C LEU A 56 -0.82 12.46 0.62
N SER A 57 -0.79 12.09 -0.67
CA SER A 57 -1.92 12.29 -1.59
C SER A 57 -3.00 11.22 -1.38
N GLU A 58 -4.22 11.42 -1.91
CA GLU A 58 -5.35 10.48 -1.73
C GLU A 58 -5.09 9.05 -2.21
N ASN A 59 -4.18 8.89 -3.17
CA ASN A 59 -3.80 7.59 -3.76
C ASN A 59 -2.57 6.95 -3.10
N GLU A 60 -2.07 7.52 -2.01
CA GLU A 60 -0.88 7.05 -1.30
C GLU A 60 -1.23 6.47 0.07
N VAL A 61 -0.47 5.44 0.47
CA VAL A 61 -0.58 4.80 1.79
C VAL A 61 0.71 4.85 2.56
N VAL A 62 0.58 4.80 3.89
CA VAL A 62 1.66 4.38 4.79
C VAL A 62 1.60 2.87 4.95
N VAL A 63 2.76 2.22 4.82
CA VAL A 63 2.92 0.80 5.07
C VAL A 63 3.73 0.60 6.36
N ILE A 64 3.12 -0.06 7.34
CA ILE A 64 3.78 -0.48 8.57
C ILE A 64 4.22 -1.92 8.39
N LYS A 65 5.53 -2.17 8.43
CA LYS A 65 6.09 -3.49 8.15
C LYS A 65 6.88 -4.05 9.34
N GLY A 66 6.41 -5.17 9.87
CA GLY A 66 7.09 -5.95 10.92
C GLY A 66 7.60 -7.28 10.38
N ARG A 67 8.75 -7.76 10.88
CA ARG A 67 9.36 -9.04 10.49
C ARG A 67 9.74 -9.86 11.71
N GLY A 68 9.52 -11.18 11.66
CA GLY A 68 9.86 -12.10 12.75
C GLY A 68 9.20 -11.66 14.06
N GLU A 69 10.03 -11.41 15.08
CA GLU A 69 9.60 -10.94 16.41
C GLU A 69 8.89 -9.58 16.40
N PHE A 70 9.11 -8.75 15.37
CA PHE A 70 8.50 -7.42 15.27
C PHE A 70 7.11 -7.42 14.63
N ILE A 71 6.55 -8.59 14.28
CA ILE A 71 5.19 -8.70 13.74
C ILE A 71 4.17 -8.19 14.76
N GLU A 72 4.28 -8.63 16.01
CA GLU A 72 3.39 -8.20 17.10
C GLU A 72 3.48 -6.69 17.32
N LYS A 73 4.70 -6.15 17.42
CA LYS A 73 4.91 -4.71 17.55
C LYS A 73 4.31 -3.90 16.39
N ALA A 74 4.34 -4.42 15.15
CA ALA A 74 3.70 -3.74 14.03
C ALA A 74 2.17 -3.65 14.17
N ILE A 75 1.54 -4.66 14.77
CA ILE A 75 0.12 -4.65 15.12
C ILE A 75 -0.15 -3.63 16.23
N ASP A 76 0.70 -3.59 17.26
CA ASP A 76 0.59 -2.61 18.34
C ASP A 76 0.69 -1.17 17.84
N VAL A 77 1.62 -0.91 16.91
CA VAL A 77 1.75 0.42 16.28
C VAL A 77 0.46 0.79 15.55
N TYR A 78 -0.13 -0.12 14.78
CA TYR A 78 -1.41 0.12 14.12
C TYR A 78 -2.54 0.41 15.13
N ASN A 79 -2.64 -0.37 16.21
CA ASN A 79 -3.66 -0.19 17.25
C ASN A 79 -3.50 1.16 17.96
N GLU A 80 -2.26 1.56 18.27
CA GLU A 80 -1.95 2.86 18.86
C GLU A 80 -2.37 4.01 17.92
N MET A 81 -2.13 3.86 16.61
CA MET A 81 -2.62 4.83 15.61
C MET A 81 -4.15 4.87 15.59
N LYS A 82 -4.83 3.71 15.58
CA LYS A 82 -6.29 3.63 15.56
C LYS A 82 -6.90 4.25 16.83
N ALA A 83 -6.28 4.05 17.99
CA ALA A 83 -6.71 4.66 19.25
C ALA A 83 -6.61 6.19 19.22
N ARG A 84 -5.55 6.75 18.61
CA ARG A 84 -5.33 8.20 18.52
C ARG A 84 -6.18 8.89 17.43
N MET A 85 -6.41 8.21 16.31
CA MET A 85 -7.07 8.80 15.13
C MET A 85 -8.55 8.44 14.97
N GLY A 86 -9.00 7.38 15.64
CA GLY A 86 -10.38 6.91 15.56
C GLY A 86 -10.78 6.50 14.13
N GLU A 87 -11.96 6.94 13.70
CA GLU A 87 -12.52 6.58 12.39
C GLU A 87 -11.84 7.24 11.18
N SER A 88 -11.02 8.26 11.42
CA SER A 88 -10.23 8.90 10.37
C SER A 88 -9.18 7.96 9.78
N LEU A 89 -8.70 6.97 10.56
CA LEU A 89 -7.72 6.00 10.07
C LEU A 89 -8.42 4.81 9.40
N LYS A 90 -8.16 4.64 8.10
CA LYS A 90 -8.68 3.53 7.29
C LYS A 90 -7.62 2.46 7.11
N LEU A 91 -7.98 1.22 7.46
CA LEU A 91 -7.20 0.04 7.11
C LEU A 91 -7.52 -0.35 5.67
N VAL A 92 -6.53 -0.27 4.80
CA VAL A 92 -6.71 -0.62 3.38
C VAL A 92 -6.50 -2.11 3.18
N LYS A 93 -5.36 -2.62 3.64
CA LYS A 93 -4.97 -4.00 3.40
C LYS A 93 -3.98 -4.48 4.43
N VAL A 94 -4.09 -5.74 4.80
CA VAL A 94 -3.05 -6.46 5.53
C VAL A 94 -2.50 -7.55 4.64
N ASN A 95 -1.19 -7.58 4.44
CA ASN A 95 -0.49 -8.68 3.80
C ASN A 95 0.35 -9.41 4.83
N ILE A 96 0.25 -10.74 4.88
CA ILE A 96 1.12 -11.59 5.68
C ILE A 96 1.83 -12.51 4.70
N GLY A 97 3.11 -12.71 4.92
CA GLY A 97 3.90 -13.55 4.04
C GLY A 97 5.21 -13.96 4.67
N SER A 98 6.10 -14.46 3.83
CA SER A 98 7.48 -14.73 4.20
C SER A 98 8.39 -14.09 3.17
N GLU A 99 9.47 -13.47 3.62
CA GLU A 99 10.47 -12.87 2.76
C GLU A 99 11.84 -13.46 3.06
N ARG A 100 12.68 -13.54 2.02
CA ARG A 100 14.07 -13.98 2.18
C ARG A 100 14.94 -12.77 2.44
N VAL A 101 15.59 -12.75 3.60
CA VAL A 101 16.61 -11.75 3.95
C VAL A 101 17.95 -12.48 4.01
N GLY A 102 18.77 -12.28 2.97
CA GLY A 102 20.00 -13.04 2.77
C GLY A 102 19.71 -14.53 2.55
N ARG A 103 20.21 -15.40 3.44
CA ARG A 103 20.00 -16.86 3.38
C ARG A 103 18.81 -17.34 4.22
N ARG A 104 18.22 -16.48 5.04
CA ARG A 104 17.14 -16.84 5.99
C ARG A 104 15.80 -16.38 5.46
N ILE A 105 14.75 -17.11 5.83
CA ILE A 105 13.36 -16.76 5.55
C ILE A 105 12.75 -16.26 6.84
N PHE A 106 12.09 -15.10 6.78
CA PHE A 106 11.38 -14.52 7.92
C PHE A 106 9.92 -14.31 7.56
N PRO A 107 8.98 -14.65 8.46
CA PRO A 107 7.61 -14.19 8.30
C PRO A 107 7.57 -12.66 8.43
N TYR A 108 6.61 -12.04 7.76
CA TYR A 108 6.37 -10.61 7.85
C TYR A 108 4.88 -10.30 7.85
N ILE A 109 4.57 -9.10 8.34
CA ILE A 109 3.28 -8.45 8.17
C ILE A 109 3.48 -7.06 7.56
N GLU A 110 2.61 -6.68 6.65
CA GLU A 110 2.48 -5.32 6.11
C GLU A 110 1.06 -4.83 6.32
N ILE A 111 0.91 -3.74 7.06
CA ILE A 111 -0.36 -3.09 7.34
C ILE A 111 -0.39 -1.79 6.56
N LYS A 112 -1.28 -1.70 5.58
CA LYS A 112 -1.45 -0.51 4.73
C LYS A 112 -2.59 0.34 5.25
N VAL A 113 -2.30 1.61 5.53
CA VAL A 113 -3.26 2.56 6.08
C VAL A 113 -3.26 3.88 5.33
N LYS A 114 -4.42 4.54 5.34
CA LYS A 114 -4.64 5.91 4.84
C LYS A 114 -5.63 6.67 5.71
N ILE A 115 -5.81 7.95 5.42
CA ILE A 115 -6.87 8.81 5.98
C ILE A 115 -8.01 8.92 4.96
#